data_AF-A0A067DNK2-F1
#
_entry.id   AF-A0A067DNK2-F1
#
_cell.length_a   1.000
_cell.length_b   1.000
_cell.length_c   1.000
_cell.angle_alpha   90.00
_cell.angle_beta   90.00
_cell.angle_gamma   90.00
#
_symmetry.space_group_name_H-M   'P 1'
#
loop_
_entity.id
_entity.type
_entity.pdbx_description
1 polymer ?
#
loop_
_entity_poly.entity_id
_entity_poly.type
_entity_poly.pdbx_seq_one_letter_code
_entity_poly.pdbx_strand_id
1 'polypeptide(L)'
;GYSHAPDALSYGVDMKHIRWCGILQRIALVYVVVALIETLTTKRRPNVLEPRHLSIFTAYQWQWIGGFIAFVIYIITTYSLYVPNWSFSEHSDHGVKKYIVKCGMRGHLGPACNAVGYVDRELWGINHLYSDPVWSRLEACTLSSPNSGPLREDAPSWCRAPFEPEGLLSTISAILSGTIGIHYGHVLIHFKGHSARLKHWVSMGFGLLIIAIILHFTNAIPINKQLYSFSYVCFTAGAAGIVFSALYVLVLLLINPTN
;
A
#
# COMPACT_ATOMS: atom_id res chain seq x y z
N GLY A 1 -22.91 2.35 -14.38
CA GLY A 1 -22.44 2.00 -15.73
C GLY A 1 -21.37 2.99 -16.12
N TYR A 2 -20.21 2.52 -16.54
CA TYR A 2 -19.17 3.39 -17.09
C TYR A 2 -19.55 3.73 -18.52
N SER A 3 -19.87 5.01 -18.78
CA SER A 3 -20.11 5.51 -20.13
C SER A 3 -18.75 5.69 -20.80
N HIS A 4 -18.49 4.93 -21.85
CA HIS A 4 -17.52 5.34 -22.86
C HIS A 4 -18.15 6.48 -23.70
N ALA A 5 -17.32 7.21 -24.43
CA ALA A 5 -17.64 8.45 -25.16
C ALA A 5 -19.01 8.48 -25.88
N PRO A 6 -19.59 9.68 -26.12
CA PRO A 6 -20.96 9.87 -26.62
C PRO A 6 -21.30 9.19 -27.96
N ASP A 7 -20.32 8.66 -28.69
CA ASP A 7 -20.46 8.20 -30.07
C ASP A 7 -20.31 6.66 -30.21
N ALA A 8 -20.02 5.95 -29.12
CA ALA A 8 -19.82 4.49 -29.12
C ALA A 8 -20.99 3.77 -28.43
N LEU A 9 -21.96 3.28 -29.22
CA LEU A 9 -23.14 2.51 -28.78
C LEU A 9 -22.83 1.06 -28.30
N SER A 10 -21.63 0.81 -27.77
CA SER A 10 -21.30 -0.44 -27.09
C SER A 10 -21.75 -0.34 -25.63
N TYR A 11 -23.02 -0.63 -25.36
CA TYR A 11 -23.53 -0.73 -24.00
C TYR A 11 -23.04 -2.06 -23.38
N GLY A 12 -21.98 -2.01 -22.58
CA GLY A 12 -21.40 -3.21 -21.97
C GLY A 12 -20.05 -2.93 -21.33
N VAL A 13 -19.65 -3.77 -20.38
CA VAL A 13 -18.29 -3.78 -19.83
C VAL A 13 -17.48 -4.78 -20.64
N ASP A 14 -16.37 -4.34 -21.26
CA ASP A 14 -15.46 -5.25 -21.94
C ASP A 14 -14.75 -6.12 -20.89
N MET A 15 -15.24 -7.35 -20.74
CA MET A 15 -14.70 -8.32 -19.79
C MET A 15 -13.24 -8.71 -20.10
N LYS A 16 -12.71 -8.41 -21.29
CA LYS A 16 -11.31 -8.66 -21.63
C LYS A 16 -10.35 -7.59 -21.10
N HIS A 17 -10.86 -6.42 -20.75
CA HIS A 17 -10.06 -5.27 -20.30
C HIS A 17 -10.55 -4.70 -18.95
N ILE A 18 -11.39 -5.44 -18.24
CA ILE A 18 -11.92 -5.00 -16.95
C ILE A 18 -10.81 -4.97 -15.90
N ARG A 19 -10.68 -3.86 -15.17
CA ARG A 19 -9.74 -3.76 -14.04
C ARG A 19 -10.34 -4.42 -12.79
N TRP A 20 -9.72 -5.50 -12.33
CA TRP A 20 -10.22 -6.27 -11.17
C TRP A 20 -9.81 -5.68 -9.83
N CYS A 21 -8.65 -5.02 -9.75
CA CYS A 21 -8.09 -4.48 -8.51
C CYS A 21 -8.22 -2.96 -8.47
N GLY A 22 -8.78 -2.45 -7.38
CA GLY A 22 -8.98 -1.03 -7.15
C GLY A 22 -8.97 -0.71 -5.66
N ILE A 23 -8.89 0.58 -5.35
CA ILE A 23 -8.67 1.08 -3.99
C ILE A 23 -9.75 0.57 -3.01
N LEU A 24 -11.03 0.60 -3.43
CA LEU A 24 -12.13 0.12 -2.59
C LEU A 24 -12.06 -1.39 -2.32
N GLN A 25 -11.71 -2.19 -3.33
CA GLN A 25 -11.59 -3.64 -3.20
C GLN A 25 -10.42 -4.00 -2.29
N ARG A 26 -9.29 -3.29 -2.41
CA ARG A 26 -8.15 -3.43 -1.49
C ARG A 26 -8.57 -3.16 -0.05
N ILE A 27 -9.21 -2.02 0.21
CA ILE A 27 -9.63 -1.64 1.57
C ILE A 27 -10.59 -2.70 2.13
N ALA A 28 -11.55 -3.14 1.32
CA ALA A 28 -12.48 -4.20 1.70
C ALA A 28 -11.76 -5.50 2.07
N LEU A 29 -10.79 -5.96 1.26
CA LEU A 29 -10.03 -7.18 1.55
C LEU A 29 -9.22 -7.04 2.83
N VAL A 30 -8.50 -5.92 3.00
CA VAL A 30 -7.72 -5.65 4.21
C VAL A 30 -8.61 -5.71 5.45
N TYR A 31 -9.78 -5.07 5.41
CA TYR A 31 -10.72 -5.07 6.53
C TYR A 31 -11.31 -6.46 6.80
N VAL A 32 -11.64 -7.22 5.75
CA VAL A 32 -12.11 -8.61 5.91
C VAL A 32 -11.06 -9.47 6.60
N VAL A 33 -9.78 -9.38 6.18
CA VAL A 33 -8.70 -10.17 6.79
C VAL A 33 -8.50 -9.78 8.25
N VAL A 34 -8.39 -8.49 8.55
CA VAL A 34 -8.16 -8.01 9.93
C VAL A 34 -9.36 -8.34 10.83
N ALA A 35 -10.60 -8.15 10.33
CA ALA A 35 -11.81 -8.50 11.06
C ALA A 35 -11.97 -10.01 11.27
N LEU A 36 -11.56 -10.83 10.30
CA LEU A 36 -11.57 -12.29 10.44
C LEU A 36 -10.60 -12.74 11.53
N ILE A 37 -9.38 -12.19 11.57
CA ILE A 37 -8.43 -12.48 12.66
C ILE A 37 -9.01 -12.04 14.00
N GLU A 38 -9.59 -10.85 14.07
CA GLU A 38 -10.21 -10.31 15.28
C GLU A 38 -11.34 -11.21 15.80
N THR A 39 -12.28 -11.59 14.93
CA THR A 39 -13.44 -12.41 15.29
C THR A 39 -13.08 -13.82 15.72
N LEU A 40 -12.13 -14.46 15.02
CA LEU A 40 -11.65 -15.81 15.36
C LEU A 40 -10.85 -15.85 16.67
N THR A 41 -10.24 -14.73 17.06
CA THR A 41 -9.38 -14.67 18.25
C THR A 41 -10.08 -14.11 19.48
N THR A 42 -11.33 -13.63 19.36
CA THR A 42 -12.14 -13.11 20.48
C THR A 42 -12.19 -14.03 21.69
N LYS A 43 -12.35 -15.34 21.49
CA LYS A 43 -12.42 -16.31 22.60
C LYS A 43 -11.10 -16.54 23.34
N ARG A 44 -9.96 -16.11 22.78
CA ARG A 44 -8.62 -16.29 23.37
C ARG A 44 -8.14 -15.06 24.14
N ARG A 45 -8.99 -14.03 24.29
CA ARG A 45 -8.60 -12.76 24.91
C ARG A 45 -8.62 -12.86 26.44
N PRO A 46 -7.64 -12.27 27.14
CA PRO A 46 -7.71 -12.13 28.58
C PRO A 46 -8.87 -11.19 28.95
N ASN A 47 -9.68 -11.59 29.94
CA ASN A 47 -10.81 -10.78 30.43
C ASN A 47 -10.36 -9.54 31.23
N VAL A 48 -9.09 -9.49 31.66
CA VAL A 48 -8.50 -8.40 32.43
C VAL A 48 -7.21 -7.96 31.75
N LEU A 49 -7.14 -6.69 31.35
CA LEU A 49 -5.93 -6.07 30.83
C LEU A 49 -5.17 -5.43 31.99
N GLU A 50 -4.03 -6.01 32.37
CA GLU A 50 -3.12 -5.38 33.31
C GLU A 50 -2.64 -4.02 32.76
N PRO A 51 -2.52 -2.96 33.58
CA PRO A 51 -2.28 -1.58 33.14
C PRO A 51 -0.86 -1.30 32.60
N ARG A 52 -0.17 -2.31 32.06
CA ARG A 52 1.19 -2.18 31.51
C ARG A 52 1.14 -1.83 30.02
N HIS A 53 1.97 -0.89 29.56
CA HIS A 53 2.01 -0.47 28.15
C HIS A 53 2.15 -1.61 27.12
N LEU A 54 2.80 -2.71 27.48
CA LEU A 54 2.99 -3.88 26.60
C LEU A 54 1.83 -4.89 26.66
N SER A 55 0.91 -4.78 27.62
CA SER A 55 -0.19 -5.75 27.79
C SER A 55 -1.15 -5.76 26.59
N ILE A 56 -1.29 -4.61 25.92
CA ILE A 56 -2.11 -4.51 24.72
C ILE A 56 -1.53 -5.32 23.55
N PHE A 57 -0.20 -5.35 23.39
CA PHE A 57 0.44 -6.16 22.37
C PHE A 57 0.29 -7.65 22.65
N THR A 58 0.35 -8.05 23.93
CA THR A 58 0.13 -9.45 24.31
C THR A 58 -1.33 -9.89 24.18
N ALA A 59 -2.28 -9.00 24.47
CA ALA A 59 -3.71 -9.27 24.32
C ALA A 59 -4.12 -9.40 22.85
N TYR A 60 -3.52 -8.58 21.97
CA TYR A 60 -3.79 -8.57 20.53
C TYR A 60 -2.67 -9.23 19.71
N GLN A 61 -1.93 -10.16 20.31
CA GLN A 61 -0.77 -10.81 19.67
C GLN A 61 -1.13 -11.48 18.34
N TRP A 62 -2.34 -12.06 18.21
CA TRP A 62 -2.76 -12.74 16.98
C TRP A 62 -2.96 -11.79 15.80
N GLN A 63 -3.37 -10.55 16.05
CA GLN A 63 -3.42 -9.52 15.01
C GLN A 63 -2.01 -9.20 14.51
N TRP A 64 -1.07 -9.00 15.45
CA TRP A 64 0.34 -8.74 15.14
C TRP A 64 1.03 -9.92 14.46
N ILE A 65 0.69 -11.17 14.82
CA ILE A 65 1.17 -12.37 14.13
C ILE A 65 0.64 -12.39 12.69
N GLY A 66 -0.65 -12.12 12.47
CA GLY A 66 -1.23 -12.05 11.12
C GLY A 66 -0.57 -10.97 10.26
N GLY A 67 -0.35 -9.78 10.83
CA GLY A 67 0.43 -8.72 10.20
C GLY A 67 1.86 -9.17 9.88
N PHE A 68 2.56 -9.77 10.85
CA PHE A 68 3.94 -10.25 10.64
C PHE A 68 4.04 -11.31 9.53
N ILE A 69 3.06 -12.22 9.44
CA ILE A 69 3.00 -13.19 8.34
C ILE A 69 2.84 -12.46 7.00
N ALA A 70 1.93 -11.49 6.89
CA ALA A 70 1.77 -10.69 5.67
C ALA A 70 3.06 -9.94 5.29
N PHE A 71 3.75 -9.37 6.29
CA PHE A 71 5.05 -8.73 6.10
C PHE A 71 6.12 -9.70 5.56
N VAL A 72 6.23 -10.89 6.16
CA VAL A 72 7.20 -11.91 5.73
C VAL A 72 6.90 -12.37 4.31
N ILE A 73 5.63 -12.65 3.97
CA ILE A 73 5.22 -13.01 2.61
C ILE A 73 5.60 -11.90 1.62
N TYR A 74 5.32 -10.64 1.97
CA TYR A 74 5.65 -9.49 1.13
C TYR A 74 7.16 -9.39 0.88
N ILE A 75 7.98 -9.41 1.93
CA ILE A 75 9.44 -9.27 1.82
C ILE A 75 10.06 -10.44 1.05
N ILE A 76 9.70 -11.68 1.41
CA ILE A 76 10.24 -12.87 0.74
C ILE A 76 9.91 -12.82 -0.75
N THR A 77 8.65 -12.56 -1.11
CA THR A 77 8.23 -12.50 -2.51
C THR A 77 8.94 -11.35 -3.25
N THR A 78 9.05 -10.19 -2.62
CA THR A 78 9.62 -8.99 -3.25
C THR A 78 11.11 -9.17 -3.57
N TYR A 79 11.87 -9.83 -2.69
CA TYR A 79 13.32 -9.99 -2.87
C TYR A 79 13.72 -11.30 -3.55
N SER A 80 12.97 -12.39 -3.36
CA SER A 80 13.36 -13.71 -3.84
C SER A 80 12.91 -13.97 -5.28
N LEU A 81 11.82 -13.35 -5.73
CA LEU A 81 11.21 -13.63 -7.02
C LEU A 81 12.04 -13.04 -8.16
N TYR A 82 12.29 -13.87 -9.17
CA TYR A 82 12.97 -13.45 -10.41
C TYR A 82 11.98 -12.81 -11.36
N VAL A 83 12.31 -11.63 -11.87
CA VAL A 83 11.49 -10.90 -12.83
C VAL A 83 12.10 -11.05 -14.23
N PRO A 84 11.50 -11.85 -15.12
CA PRO A 84 11.96 -12.00 -16.50
C PRO A 84 11.66 -10.75 -17.34
N ASN A 85 12.24 -10.71 -18.53
CA ASN A 85 11.87 -9.73 -19.55
C ASN A 85 10.41 -9.95 -19.96
N TRP A 86 9.71 -8.87 -20.27
CA TRP A 86 8.29 -8.93 -20.62
C TRP A 86 7.95 -7.92 -21.70
N SER A 87 6.79 -8.07 -22.34
CA SER A 87 6.33 -7.16 -23.39
C SER A 87 4.87 -6.84 -23.23
N PHE A 88 4.48 -5.63 -23.62
CA PHE A 88 3.08 -5.19 -23.66
C PHE A 88 2.78 -4.50 -24.99
N SER A 89 1.50 -4.43 -25.32
CA SER A 89 1.00 -3.78 -26.53
C SER A 89 0.11 -2.60 -26.18
N GLU A 90 0.38 -1.46 -26.80
CA GLU A 90 -0.43 -0.25 -26.69
C GLU A 90 -1.17 -0.02 -28.02
N HIS A 91 -2.48 0.23 -27.94
CA HIS A 91 -3.28 0.62 -29.10
C HIS A 91 -3.13 2.12 -29.30
N SER A 92 -2.61 2.53 -30.45
CA SER A 92 -2.48 3.93 -30.87
C SER A 92 -3.29 4.14 -32.15
N ASP A 93 -3.60 5.39 -32.49
CA ASP A 93 -4.30 5.76 -33.74
C ASP A 93 -3.61 5.21 -35.01
N HIS A 94 -2.30 4.92 -34.93
CA HIS A 94 -1.51 4.34 -36.02
C HIS A 94 -1.36 2.80 -35.94
N GLY A 95 -2.16 2.13 -35.11
CA GLY A 95 -2.13 0.67 -34.92
C GLY A 95 -1.51 0.22 -33.59
N VAL A 96 -1.29 -1.09 -33.48
CA VAL A 96 -0.78 -1.73 -32.25
C VAL A 96 0.74 -1.64 -32.20
N LYS A 97 1.29 -0.92 -31.21
CA LYS A 97 2.73 -0.86 -30.96
C LYS A 97 3.11 -1.80 -29.83
N LYS A 98 4.10 -2.68 -30.07
CA LYS A 98 4.61 -3.62 -29.08
C LYS A 98 5.90 -3.09 -28.45
N TYR A 99 5.92 -3.02 -27.13
CA TYR A 99 7.06 -2.59 -26.32
C TYR A 99 7.64 -3.76 -25.54
N ILE A 100 8.97 -3.81 -25.41
CA ILE A 100 9.67 -4.83 -24.65
C ILE A 100 10.42 -4.16 -23.50
N VAL A 101 10.24 -4.67 -22.28
CA VAL A 101 10.92 -4.22 -21.06
C VAL A 101 11.93 -5.28 -20.66
N LYS A 102 13.20 -4.87 -20.59
CA LYS A 102 14.31 -5.71 -20.16
C LYS A 102 14.52 -5.55 -18.65
N CYS A 103 14.38 -6.64 -17.89
CA CYS A 103 14.49 -6.68 -16.44
C CYS A 103 15.58 -7.67 -16.02
N GLY A 104 15.32 -8.97 -16.16
CA GLY A 104 16.29 -10.04 -15.92
C GLY A 104 16.93 -10.02 -14.53
N MET A 105 16.20 -9.63 -13.48
CA MET A 105 16.76 -9.31 -12.16
C MET A 105 15.88 -9.76 -10.97
N ARG A 106 16.44 -9.72 -9.75
CA ARG A 106 15.75 -10.00 -8.47
C ARG A 106 15.84 -8.80 -7.53
N GLY A 107 14.86 -8.65 -6.64
CA GLY A 107 14.91 -7.67 -5.55
C GLY A 107 14.93 -6.19 -5.96
N HIS A 108 14.59 -5.88 -7.21
CA HIS A 108 14.51 -4.50 -7.69
C HIS A 108 13.19 -3.85 -7.24
N LEU A 109 13.27 -2.68 -6.62
CA LEU A 109 12.11 -1.93 -6.10
C LEU A 109 11.74 -0.72 -6.97
N GLY A 110 12.41 -0.56 -8.12
CA GLY A 110 12.15 0.51 -9.08
C GLY A 110 11.03 0.20 -10.09
N PRO A 111 10.88 1.05 -11.12
CA PRO A 111 9.78 0.94 -12.08
C PRO A 111 9.87 -0.34 -12.93
N ALA A 112 8.70 -0.90 -13.27
CA ALA A 112 8.43 -2.02 -14.20
C ALA A 112 9.13 -3.38 -14.00
N CYS A 113 10.27 -3.43 -13.30
CA CYS A 113 11.06 -4.65 -13.07
C CYS A 113 10.99 -5.15 -11.63
N ASN A 114 9.99 -4.70 -10.88
CA ASN A 114 9.75 -5.16 -9.51
C ASN A 114 8.86 -6.41 -9.46
N ALA A 115 9.03 -7.20 -8.41
CA ALA A 115 8.30 -8.43 -8.18
C ALA A 115 6.79 -8.21 -7.94
N VAL A 116 6.41 -7.08 -7.33
CA VAL A 116 4.99 -6.70 -7.12
C VAL A 116 4.24 -6.70 -8.45
N GLY A 117 4.70 -5.90 -9.41
CA GLY A 117 4.08 -5.85 -10.73
C GLY A 117 4.24 -7.13 -11.54
N TYR A 118 5.23 -7.98 -11.24
CA TYR A 118 5.35 -9.29 -11.87
C TYR A 118 4.24 -10.24 -11.42
N VAL A 119 4.00 -10.34 -10.10
CA VAL A 119 2.91 -11.15 -9.56
C VAL A 119 1.55 -10.73 -10.15
N ASP A 120 1.30 -9.43 -10.25
CA ASP A 120 0.03 -8.94 -10.80
C ASP A 120 -0.12 -9.24 -12.30
N ARG A 121 0.98 -9.20 -13.07
CA ARG A 121 0.97 -9.58 -14.49
C ARG A 121 0.66 -11.06 -14.71
N GLU A 122 1.20 -11.93 -13.87
CA GLU A 122 0.97 -13.38 -13.96
C GLU A 122 -0.43 -13.79 -13.49
N LEU A 123 -0.93 -13.14 -12.42
CA LEU A 123 -2.22 -13.50 -11.83
C LEU A 123 -3.41 -12.91 -12.59
N TRP A 124 -3.34 -11.62 -12.93
CA TRP A 124 -4.47 -10.92 -13.54
C TRP A 124 -4.34 -10.84 -15.06
N GLY A 125 -3.12 -10.90 -15.59
CA GLY A 125 -2.86 -10.63 -17.00
C GLY A 125 -2.72 -9.13 -17.29
N ILE A 126 -1.97 -8.81 -18.34
CA ILE A 126 -1.60 -7.42 -18.69
C ILE A 126 -2.83 -6.56 -19.02
N ASN A 127 -3.87 -7.15 -19.64
CA ASN A 127 -5.08 -6.43 -20.06
C ASN A 127 -5.95 -5.93 -18.90
N HIS A 128 -5.73 -6.47 -17.70
CA HIS A 128 -6.52 -6.16 -16.51
C HIS A 128 -5.80 -5.24 -15.53
N LEU A 129 -4.57 -4.83 -15.87
CA LEU A 129 -3.80 -3.87 -15.09
C LEU A 129 -4.31 -2.45 -15.36
N TYR A 130 -4.03 -1.56 -14.43
CA TYR A 130 -4.25 -0.14 -14.64
C TYR A 130 -3.43 0.38 -15.84
N SER A 131 -4.16 0.89 -16.84
CA SER A 131 -3.61 1.28 -18.14
C SER A 131 -2.77 2.55 -18.10
N ASP A 132 -3.07 3.48 -17.18
CA ASP A 132 -2.32 4.74 -17.13
C ASP A 132 -0.92 4.50 -16.51
N PRO A 133 0.17 4.84 -17.22
CA PRO A 133 1.52 4.56 -16.78
C PRO A 133 1.86 5.37 -15.53
N VAL A 134 1.96 4.65 -14.42
CA VAL A 134 2.14 5.20 -13.07
C VAL A 134 3.47 5.96 -12.90
N TRP A 135 4.50 5.59 -13.68
CA TRP A 135 5.83 6.18 -13.61
C TRP A 135 6.12 7.21 -14.71
N SER A 136 5.13 7.57 -15.53
CA SER A 136 5.28 8.51 -16.64
C SER A 136 5.78 9.90 -16.24
N ARG A 137 5.60 10.29 -14.97
CA ARG A 137 6.04 11.57 -14.40
C ARG A 137 7.48 11.58 -13.89
N LEU A 138 8.19 10.45 -13.94
CA LEU A 138 9.60 10.41 -13.57
C LEU A 138 10.43 11.25 -14.56
N GLU A 139 11.54 11.81 -14.08
CA GLU A 139 12.49 12.58 -14.89
C GLU A 139 13.09 11.77 -16.06
N ALA A 140 13.18 10.44 -15.87
CA ALA A 140 13.55 9.51 -16.93
C ALA A 140 12.53 9.44 -18.07
N CYS A 141 11.28 9.82 -17.82
CA CYS A 141 10.17 9.73 -18.76
C CYS A 141 9.76 11.09 -19.35
N THR A 142 9.81 12.18 -18.58
CA THR A 142 9.40 13.51 -19.04
C THR A 142 10.29 14.62 -18.49
N LEU A 143 10.52 15.66 -19.30
CA LEU A 143 11.23 16.88 -18.88
C LEU A 143 10.39 17.78 -17.97
N SER A 144 9.07 17.54 -17.90
CA SER A 144 8.15 18.31 -17.06
C SER A 144 8.05 17.77 -15.62
N SER A 145 8.87 16.79 -15.24
CA SER A 145 8.89 16.20 -13.89
C SER A 145 8.98 17.30 -12.82
N PRO A 146 8.14 17.28 -11.77
CA PRO A 146 7.24 16.20 -11.34
C PRO A 146 5.83 16.23 -11.97
N ASN A 147 5.55 17.19 -12.85
CA ASN A 147 4.26 17.33 -13.51
C ASN A 147 4.13 16.34 -14.68
N SER A 148 2.89 16.06 -15.06
CA SER A 148 2.61 15.34 -16.31
C SER A 148 3.09 16.17 -17.50
N GLY A 149 3.74 15.54 -18.46
CA GLY A 149 4.18 16.15 -19.70
C GLY A 149 4.32 15.10 -20.81
N PRO A 150 4.68 15.52 -22.02
CA PRO A 150 4.98 14.58 -23.09
C PRO A 150 6.14 13.67 -22.68
N LEU A 151 6.08 12.41 -23.12
CA LEU A 151 7.18 11.48 -22.96
C LEU A 151 8.36 11.94 -23.83
N ARG A 152 9.57 11.82 -23.31
CA ARG A 152 10.80 12.10 -24.07
C ARG A 152 10.92 11.13 -25.23
N GLU A 153 11.58 11.56 -26.30
CA GLU A 153 11.87 10.70 -27.46
C GLU A 153 12.80 9.53 -27.09
N ASP A 154 13.71 9.76 -26.15
CA ASP A 154 14.64 8.76 -25.59
C ASP A 154 14.11 8.03 -24.34
N ALA A 155 12.81 8.21 -24.02
CA ALA A 155 12.23 7.61 -22.82
C ALA A 155 12.28 6.06 -22.89
N PRO A 156 12.65 5.39 -21.79
CA PRO A 156 12.69 3.94 -21.76
C PRO A 156 11.28 3.35 -21.93
N SER A 157 11.19 2.15 -22.52
CA SER A 157 9.92 1.49 -22.85
C SER A 157 9.00 1.30 -21.65
N TRP A 158 9.57 1.16 -20.45
CA TRP A 158 8.78 1.02 -19.22
C TRP A 158 8.04 2.30 -18.79
N CYS A 159 8.36 3.47 -19.35
CA CYS A 159 7.61 4.70 -19.08
C CYS A 159 6.14 4.63 -19.55
N ARG A 160 5.83 3.69 -20.45
CA ARG A 160 4.47 3.41 -20.95
C ARG A 160 3.88 2.12 -20.36
N ALA A 161 4.63 1.44 -19.49
CA ALA A 161 4.22 0.14 -18.98
C ALA A 161 2.99 0.27 -18.08
N PRO A 162 1.95 -0.57 -18.28
CA PRO A 162 0.85 -0.67 -17.34
C PRO A 162 1.36 -1.26 -16.02
N PHE A 163 0.77 -0.82 -14.91
CA PHE A 163 1.16 -1.28 -13.58
C PHE A 163 -0.03 -1.18 -12.63
N GLU A 164 -0.28 -2.21 -11.84
CA GLU A 164 -1.40 -2.24 -10.90
C GLU A 164 -0.94 -1.86 -9.48
N PRO A 165 -1.11 -0.60 -9.03
CA PRO A 165 -0.80 -0.22 -7.65
C PRO A 165 -1.76 -0.85 -6.64
N GLU A 166 -2.95 -1.23 -7.14
CA GLU A 166 -4.08 -2.01 -6.61
C GLU A 166 -3.82 -3.48 -6.28
N GLY A 167 -2.69 -4.03 -6.73
CA GLY A 167 -2.48 -5.46 -6.92
C GLY A 167 -2.42 -6.33 -5.66
N LEU A 168 -2.24 -7.63 -5.85
CA LEU A 168 -2.27 -8.64 -4.79
C LEU A 168 -1.16 -8.38 -3.76
N LEU A 169 0.10 -8.28 -4.20
CA LEU A 169 1.23 -8.22 -3.29
C LEU A 169 1.26 -6.90 -2.50
N SER A 170 0.91 -5.79 -3.15
CA SER A 170 0.69 -4.50 -2.49
C SER A 170 -0.51 -4.52 -1.51
N THR A 171 -1.56 -5.29 -1.79
CA THR A 171 -2.68 -5.50 -0.86
C THR A 171 -2.25 -6.34 0.36
N ILE A 172 -1.38 -7.34 0.18
CA ILE A 172 -0.79 -8.10 1.28
C ILE A 172 0.00 -7.16 2.21
N SER A 173 0.80 -6.25 1.64
CA SER A 173 1.48 -5.21 2.44
C SER A 173 0.48 -4.28 3.15
N ALA A 174 -0.66 -3.96 2.51
CA ALA A 174 -1.71 -3.12 3.09
C ALA A 174 -2.41 -3.73 4.32
N ILE A 175 -2.38 -5.06 4.49
CA ILE A 175 -2.84 -5.72 5.73
C ILE A 175 -2.06 -5.19 6.95
N LEU A 176 -0.79 -4.84 6.77
CA LEU A 176 0.07 -4.31 7.82
C LEU A 176 -0.40 -2.93 8.29
N SER A 177 -0.76 -2.05 7.36
CA SER A 177 -1.39 -0.76 7.67
C SER A 177 -2.72 -0.93 8.41
N GLY A 178 -3.56 -1.88 7.96
CA GLY A 178 -4.81 -2.22 8.64
C GLY A 178 -4.59 -2.72 10.07
N THR A 179 -3.56 -3.56 10.28
CA THR A 179 -3.17 -4.10 11.58
C THR A 179 -2.69 -3.00 12.54
N ILE A 180 -1.90 -2.04 12.03
CA ILE A 180 -1.46 -0.88 12.83
C ILE A 180 -2.65 0.02 13.17
N GLY A 181 -3.55 0.26 12.20
CA GLY A 181 -4.75 1.06 12.41
C GLY A 181 -5.68 0.49 13.48
N ILE A 182 -5.98 -0.82 13.43
CA ILE A 182 -6.82 -1.44 14.46
C ILE A 182 -6.14 -1.41 15.84
N HIS A 183 -4.82 -1.52 15.90
CA HIS A 183 -4.07 -1.37 17.14
C HIS A 183 -4.23 0.03 17.75
N TYR A 184 -4.17 1.10 16.94
CA TYR A 184 -4.50 2.45 17.43
C TYR A 184 -5.93 2.56 17.95
N GLY A 185 -6.89 1.88 17.30
CA GLY A 185 -8.27 1.77 17.78
C GLY A 185 -8.39 1.03 19.11
N HIS A 186 -7.68 -0.07 19.30
CA HIS A 186 -7.65 -0.80 20.57
C HIS A 186 -7.08 0.06 21.70
N VAL A 187 -6.05 0.86 21.42
CA VAL A 187 -5.50 1.81 22.40
C VAL A 187 -6.55 2.83 22.82
N LEU A 188 -7.35 3.34 21.88
CA LEU A 188 -8.43 4.29 22.16
C LEU A 188 -9.48 3.70 23.11
N ILE A 189 -9.88 2.45 22.89
CA ILE A 189 -10.95 1.79 23.65
C ILE A 189 -10.48 1.36 25.05
N HIS A 190 -9.29 0.78 25.15
CA HIS A 190 -8.80 0.15 26.38
C HIS A 190 -8.14 1.10 27.37
N PHE A 191 -7.32 2.04 26.89
CA PHE A 191 -6.67 3.00 27.78
C PHE A 191 -7.68 4.08 28.16
N LYS A 192 -7.90 4.32 29.46
CA LYS A 192 -8.85 5.37 29.92
C LYS A 192 -8.21 6.76 30.01
N GLY A 193 -6.92 6.84 30.33
CA GLY A 193 -6.22 8.12 30.49
C GLY A 193 -5.78 8.74 29.16
N HIS A 194 -6.05 10.04 28.97
CA HIS A 194 -5.64 10.80 27.78
C HIS A 194 -4.12 10.76 27.55
N SER A 195 -3.33 10.98 28.62
CA SER A 195 -1.87 10.94 28.55
C SER A 195 -1.33 9.56 28.13
N ALA A 196 -1.95 8.48 28.62
CA ALA A 196 -1.54 7.13 28.27
C ALA A 196 -1.80 6.80 26.78
N ARG A 197 -2.95 7.22 26.24
CA ARG A 197 -3.28 7.10 24.81
C ARG A 197 -2.28 7.84 23.94
N LEU A 198 -2.05 9.12 24.26
CA LEU A 198 -1.13 9.99 23.52
C LEU A 198 0.31 9.45 23.57
N LYS A 199 0.80 9.07 24.74
CA LYS A 199 2.14 8.48 24.89
C LYS A 199 2.31 7.26 24.01
N HIS A 200 1.29 6.40 23.91
CA HIS A 200 1.35 5.19 23.10
C HIS A 200 1.32 5.49 21.60
N TRP A 201 0.37 6.30 21.12
CA TRP A 201 0.29 6.67 19.70
C TRP A 201 1.49 7.47 19.23
N VAL A 202 1.98 8.41 20.04
CA VAL A 202 3.16 9.21 19.72
C VAL A 202 4.42 8.36 19.74
N SER A 203 4.61 7.50 20.75
CA SER A 203 5.78 6.61 20.81
C SER A 203 5.82 5.64 19.63
N MET A 204 4.70 5.01 19.30
CA MET A 204 4.61 4.12 18.15
C MET A 204 4.74 4.89 16.83
N GLY A 205 4.14 6.08 16.74
CA GLY A 205 4.23 6.97 15.60
C GLY A 205 5.66 7.35 15.26
N PHE A 206 6.42 7.84 16.25
CA PHE A 206 7.84 8.14 16.09
C PHE A 206 8.69 6.90 15.78
N GLY A 207 8.43 5.76 16.45
CA GLY A 207 9.15 4.52 16.17
C GLY A 207 9.01 4.08 14.71
N LEU A 208 7.80 4.14 14.17
CA LEU A 208 7.53 3.81 12.77
C LEU A 208 8.15 4.82 11.80
N LEU A 209 8.10 6.12 12.11
CA LEU A 209 8.76 7.15 11.30
C LEU A 209 10.28 6.95 11.25
N ILE A 210 10.91 6.64 12.39
CA ILE A 210 12.35 6.36 12.46
C ILE A 210 12.70 5.15 11.59
N ILE A 211 11.94 4.05 11.69
CA ILE A 211 12.13 2.86 10.85
C ILE A 211 11.99 3.22 9.36
N ALA A 212 10.97 3.98 8.99
CA ALA A 212 10.75 4.39 7.60
C ALA A 212 11.92 5.21 7.04
N ILE A 213 12.39 6.19 7.81
CA ILE A 213 13.53 7.05 7.47
C ILE A 213 14.79 6.20 7.31
N ILE A 214 15.10 5.33 8.28
CA ILE A 214 16.27 4.44 8.21
C ILE A 214 16.21 3.58 6.94
N LEU A 215 15.08 2.91 6.68
CA LEU A 215 14.93 2.07 5.48
C LEU A 215 15.08 2.84 4.17
N HIS A 216 14.60 4.08 4.13
CA HIS A 216 14.70 4.93 2.95
C HIS A 216 16.13 5.41 2.70
N PHE A 217 16.78 5.98 3.72
CA PHE A 217 18.11 6.57 3.59
C PHE A 217 19.24 5.53 3.50
N THR A 218 19.03 4.32 4.03
CA THR A 218 19.95 3.19 3.81
C THR A 218 19.81 2.55 2.43
N ASN A 219 18.90 3.03 1.58
CA ASN A 219 18.53 2.44 0.29
C ASN A 219 18.07 0.97 0.37
N ALA A 220 17.72 0.48 1.57
CA ALA A 220 17.22 -0.88 1.73
C ALA A 220 15.83 -1.04 1.11
N ILE A 221 14.89 -0.16 1.48
CA ILE A 221 13.52 -0.13 0.96
C ILE A 221 13.11 1.34 0.75
N PRO A 222 13.10 1.87 -0.48
CA PRO A 222 12.65 3.24 -0.72
C PRO A 222 11.15 3.38 -0.41
N ILE A 223 10.76 4.58 0.05
CA ILE A 223 9.35 4.93 0.27
C ILE A 223 8.68 4.96 -1.11
N ASN A 224 7.87 3.94 -1.39
CA ASN A 224 7.24 3.76 -2.69
C ASN A 224 5.76 3.43 -2.50
N LYS A 225 4.91 4.43 -2.81
CA LYS A 225 3.46 4.31 -2.74
C LYS A 225 2.92 3.20 -3.67
N GLN A 226 3.51 3.06 -4.85
CA GLN A 226 2.99 2.17 -5.90
C GLN A 226 3.20 0.70 -5.56
N LEU A 227 4.32 0.38 -4.91
CA LEU A 227 4.59 -0.98 -4.40
C LEU A 227 3.94 -1.23 -3.05
N TYR A 228 3.31 -0.21 -2.46
CA TYR A 228 2.90 -0.17 -1.06
C TYR A 228 4.04 -0.68 -0.16
N SER A 229 5.24 -0.11 -0.33
CA SER A 229 6.46 -0.63 0.29
C SER A 229 6.40 -0.61 1.81
N PHE A 230 7.15 -1.50 2.47
CA PHE A 230 7.15 -1.54 3.94
C PHE A 230 7.60 -0.21 4.57
N SER A 231 8.58 0.48 3.98
CA SER A 231 8.96 1.82 4.45
C SER A 231 7.85 2.86 4.23
N TYR A 232 7.08 2.75 3.15
CA TYR A 232 5.87 3.56 2.95
C TYR A 232 4.78 3.27 3.99
N VAL A 233 4.57 1.98 4.36
CA VAL A 233 3.66 1.59 5.45
C VAL A 233 4.10 2.21 6.78
N CYS A 234 5.36 2.05 7.16
CA CYS A 234 5.90 2.64 8.38
C CYS A 234 5.78 4.17 8.38
N PHE A 235 6.08 4.82 7.25
CA PHE A 235 6.00 6.28 7.13
C PHE A 235 4.57 6.77 7.34
N THR A 236 3.63 6.20 6.59
CA THR A 236 2.21 6.61 6.61
C THR A 236 1.53 6.27 7.94
N ALA A 237 1.77 5.08 8.49
CA ALA A 237 1.22 4.68 9.79
C ALA A 237 1.83 5.48 10.95
N GLY A 238 3.11 5.84 10.84
CA GLY A 238 3.79 6.73 11.78
C GLY A 238 3.20 8.14 11.76
N ALA A 239 3.10 8.74 10.57
CA ALA A 239 2.48 10.05 10.37
C ALA A 239 1.02 10.07 10.82
N ALA A 240 0.25 9.02 10.50
CA ALA A 240 -1.13 8.89 10.94
C ALA A 240 -1.25 8.86 12.47
N GLY A 241 -0.33 8.19 13.19
CA GLY A 241 -0.32 8.18 14.65
C GLY A 241 -0.09 9.58 15.26
N ILE A 242 0.83 10.36 14.67
CA ILE A 242 1.11 11.74 15.10
C ILE A 242 -0.08 12.66 14.80
N VAL A 243 -0.61 12.62 13.59
CA VAL A 243 -1.77 13.42 13.19
C VAL A 243 -3.01 13.05 14.02
N PHE A 244 -3.24 11.76 14.24
CA PHE A 244 -4.34 11.28 15.09
C PHE A 244 -4.20 11.79 16.53
N SER A 245 -2.98 11.82 17.08
CA SER A 245 -2.71 12.38 18.40
C SER A 245 -2.98 13.89 18.45
N ALA A 246 -2.56 14.64 17.43
CA ALA A 246 -2.80 16.09 17.34
C ALA A 246 -4.29 16.41 17.26
N LEU A 247 -5.03 15.70 16.41
CA LEU A 247 -6.49 15.82 16.30
C LEU A 247 -7.19 15.46 17.61
N TYR A 248 -6.72 14.42 18.30
CA TYR A 248 -7.25 14.03 19.60
C TYR A 248 -7.09 15.13 20.66
N VAL A 249 -5.92 15.76 20.74
CA VAL A 249 -5.67 16.90 21.64
C VAL A 249 -6.54 18.10 21.27
N LEU A 250 -6.66 18.42 19.98
CA LEU A 250 -7.53 19.51 19.52
C LEU A 250 -8.98 19.29 19.97
N VAL A 251 -9.52 18.09 19.77
CA VAL A 251 -10.87 17.75 20.22
C VAL A 251 -11.00 17.84 21.75
N LEU A 252 -9.99 17.40 22.50
CA LEU A 252 -9.99 17.49 23.96
C LEU A 252 -10.03 18.95 24.45
N LEU A 253 -9.26 19.84 23.84
CA LEU A 253 -9.23 21.27 24.16
C LEU A 253 -10.56 21.96 23.81
N LEU A 254 -11.18 21.58 22.69
CA LEU A 254 -12.48 22.13 22.28
C LEU A 254 -13.61 21.72 23.25
N ILE A 255 -13.54 20.51 23.81
CA ILE A 255 -14.55 20.00 24.74
C ILE A 255 -14.33 20.54 26.16
N ASN A 256 -13.07 20.72 26.59
CA ASN A 256 -12.70 21.24 27.91
C ASN A 256 -11.85 22.52 27.80
N PRO A 257 -12.43 23.68 27.42
CA PRO A 257 -11.68 24.92 27.21
C PRO A 257 -11.10 25.54 28.49
N THR A 258 -11.39 25.00 29.67
CA THR A 258 -11.06 25.59 30.98
C THR A 258 -10.04 24.80 31.81
N ASN A 259 -9.34 23.82 31.22
CA ASN A 259 -8.23 23.10 31.87
C ASN A 259 -7.03 22.95 30.94
#